data_AF-A0A485DC61-F1
#
_entry.id   AF-A0A485DC61-F1
#
_cell.length_a   1.000
_cell.length_b   1.000
_cell.length_c   1.000
_cell.angle_alpha   90.00
_cell.angle_beta   90.00
_cell.angle_gamma   90.00
#
_symmetry.space_group_name_H-M   'P 1'
#
loop_
_entity.id
_entity.type
_entity.pdbx_description
1 polymer ?
#
loop_
_entity_poly.entity_id
_entity_poly.type
_entity_poly.pdbx_seq_one_letter_code
_entity_poly.pdbx_strand_id
1 'polypeptide(L)'
;MIKALLAILKLTGVISETSSTYQLLNIIADAAFFFLPVLLAYGASLKFECNPILAMTLAGVLLHPGIGQMLAAGKAVDFVGINVLLSDYAGSVLPIILTVWLMSWVERFAEKVSPSIIKFFVKPMLILLITAPLALVVVGRRAFCLTTWSPPGRALSTATPAG
;
A
#
# COMPACT_ATOMS: atom_id res chain seq x y z
N MET A 1 5.55 -14.24 15.12
CA MET A 1 5.88 -14.98 16.37
C MET A 1 5.81 -14.08 17.60
N ILE A 2 6.36 -12.86 17.58
CA ILE A 2 6.23 -11.88 18.68
C ILE A 2 4.75 -11.53 18.98
N LYS A 3 3.92 -11.40 17.95
CA LYS A 3 2.46 -11.19 18.09
C LYS A 3 1.74 -12.32 18.83
N ALA A 4 2.18 -13.57 18.64
CA ALA A 4 1.60 -14.73 19.34
C ALA A 4 1.97 -14.72 20.83
N LEU A 5 3.21 -14.34 21.16
CA LEU A 5 3.64 -14.15 22.54
C LEU A 5 2.83 -13.02 23.22
N LEU A 6 2.66 -11.88 22.55
CA LEU A 6 1.84 -10.77 23.05
C LEU A 6 0.37 -11.17 23.28
N ALA A 7 -0.21 -12.00 22.41
CA ALA A 7 -1.56 -12.51 22.58
C ALA A 7 -1.68 -13.37 23.86
N ILE A 8 -0.69 -14.20 24.15
CA ILE A 8 -0.65 -15.00 25.38
C ILE A 8 -0.50 -14.10 26.62
N LEU A 9 0.41 -13.11 26.59
CA LEU A 9 0.61 -12.17 27.71
C LEU A 9 -0.62 -11.29 27.99
N LYS A 10 -1.40 -10.99 26.95
CA LYS A 10 -2.69 -10.32 27.05
C LYS A 10 -3.74 -11.23 27.70
N LEU A 11 -3.83 -12.48 27.29
CA LEU A 11 -4.78 -13.46 27.84
C LEU A 11 -4.49 -13.81 29.31
N THR A 12 -3.22 -13.81 29.72
CA THR A 12 -2.81 -14.06 31.12
C THR A 12 -2.95 -12.84 32.02
N GLY A 13 -3.37 -11.68 31.49
CA GLY A 13 -3.59 -10.46 32.28
C GLY A 13 -2.32 -9.78 32.80
N VAL A 14 -1.13 -10.24 32.38
CA VAL A 14 0.16 -9.69 32.81
C VAL A 14 0.38 -8.29 32.23
N ILE A 15 -0.19 -7.99 31.06
CA ILE A 15 -0.04 -6.70 30.39
C ILE A 15 -1.40 -6.24 29.82
N SER A 16 -1.79 -5.00 30.15
CA SER A 16 -2.96 -4.33 29.56
C SER A 16 -2.65 -3.77 28.16
N GLU A 17 -3.63 -3.81 27.25
CA GLU A 17 -3.55 -3.22 25.91
C GLU A 17 -3.32 -1.70 25.91
N THR A 18 -3.68 -1.04 27.01
CA THR A 18 -3.48 0.40 27.21
C THR A 18 -2.06 0.75 27.63
N SER A 19 -1.23 -0.24 28.00
CA SER A 19 0.15 0.01 28.39
C SER A 19 0.99 0.42 27.18
N SER A 20 1.79 1.48 27.33
CA SER A 20 2.75 1.93 26.31
C SER A 20 3.72 0.82 25.91
N THR A 21 4.09 -0.07 26.85
CA THR A 21 4.92 -1.24 26.59
C THR A 21 4.25 -2.21 25.62
N TYR A 22 2.95 -2.48 25.79
CA TYR A 22 2.22 -3.36 24.87
C TYR A 22 2.18 -2.78 23.47
N GLN A 23 1.88 -1.49 23.34
CA GLN A 23 1.80 -0.82 22.06
C GLN A 23 3.15 -0.83 21.32
N LEU A 24 4.25 -0.56 22.03
CA LEU A 24 5.59 -0.58 21.44
C LEU A 24 5.98 -1.98 20.96
N LEU A 25 5.75 -3.00 21.79
CA LEU A 25 6.00 -4.40 21.42
C LEU A 25 5.12 -4.83 20.24
N ASN A 26 3.87 -4.37 20.18
CA ASN A 26 2.97 -4.68 19.07
C ASN A 26 3.43 -4.03 17.76
N ILE A 27 3.90 -2.77 17.80
CA ILE A 27 4.49 -2.09 16.63
C ILE A 27 5.73 -2.85 16.15
N ILE A 28 6.62 -3.28 17.05
CA ILE A 28 7.81 -4.07 16.70
C ILE A 28 7.39 -5.40 16.06
N ALA A 29 6.35 -6.06 16.59
CA ALA A 29 5.84 -7.31 16.04
C ALA A 29 5.25 -7.15 14.63
N ASP A 30 4.65 -5.99 14.34
CA ASP A 30 4.00 -5.69 13.07
C ASP A 30 4.91 -5.06 12.02
N ALA A 31 6.05 -4.48 12.43
CA ALA A 31 6.97 -3.78 11.53
C ALA A 31 7.36 -4.65 10.32
N ALA A 32 7.68 -5.93 10.52
CA ALA A 32 8.06 -6.82 9.42
C ALA A 32 6.95 -7.00 8.38
N PHE A 33 5.68 -7.07 8.81
CA PHE A 33 4.53 -7.19 7.92
C PHE A 33 4.14 -5.86 7.28
N PHE A 34 4.31 -4.77 8.03
CA PHE A 34 4.08 -3.41 7.55
C PHE A 34 5.05 -3.04 6.42
N PHE A 35 6.34 -3.36 6.57
CA PHE A 35 7.37 -3.11 5.54
C PHE A 35 7.49 -4.23 4.51
N LEU A 36 6.70 -5.29 4.63
CA LEU A 36 6.68 -6.41 3.69
C LEU A 36 6.50 -5.97 2.23
N PRO A 37 5.61 -5.01 1.90
CA PRO A 37 5.51 -4.49 0.54
C PRO A 37 6.81 -3.87 0.02
N VAL A 38 7.58 -3.18 0.87
CA VAL A 38 8.87 -2.57 0.49
C VAL A 38 9.90 -3.65 0.17
N LEU A 39 9.99 -4.67 1.02
CA LEU A 39 10.89 -5.80 0.82
C LEU A 39 10.57 -6.57 -0.47
N LEU A 40 9.27 -6.77 -0.73
CA LEU A 40 8.80 -7.42 -1.95
C LEU A 40 9.00 -6.56 -3.19
N ALA A 41 8.85 -5.23 -3.07
CA ALA A 41 9.12 -4.33 -4.18
C ALA A 41 10.58 -4.41 -4.63
N TYR A 42 11.50 -4.49 -3.67
CA TYR A 42 12.91 -4.75 -3.95
C TYR A 42 13.11 -6.09 -4.66
N GLY A 43 12.57 -7.20 -4.12
CA GLY A 43 12.68 -8.51 -4.75
C GLY A 43 12.07 -8.57 -6.16
N ALA A 44 10.92 -7.94 -6.36
CA ALA A 44 10.26 -7.82 -7.66
C ALA A 44 11.09 -6.98 -8.64
N SER A 45 11.74 -5.91 -8.17
CA SER A 45 12.57 -5.06 -9.03
C SER A 45 13.76 -5.81 -9.63
N LEU A 46 14.35 -6.72 -8.85
CA LEU A 46 15.42 -7.61 -9.34
C LEU A 46 14.90 -8.58 -10.40
N LYS A 47 13.66 -9.05 -10.27
CA LYS A 47 13.05 -9.99 -11.22
C LYS A 47 12.64 -9.32 -12.54
N PHE A 48 12.16 -8.08 -12.47
CA PHE A 48 11.68 -7.31 -13.63
C PHE A 48 12.74 -6.38 -14.23
N GLU A 49 13.97 -6.40 -13.68
CA GLU A 49 15.12 -5.61 -14.13
C GLU A 49 14.82 -4.10 -14.19
N CYS A 50 14.12 -3.59 -13.17
CA CYS A 50 13.76 -2.18 -13.04
C CYS A 50 14.51 -1.54 -11.86
N ASN A 51 14.51 -0.21 -11.76
CA ASN A 51 15.28 0.47 -10.73
C ASN A 51 14.77 0.13 -9.30
N PRO A 52 15.58 -0.52 -8.44
CA PRO A 52 15.14 -0.94 -7.12
C PRO A 52 14.75 0.22 -6.19
N ILE A 53 15.45 1.35 -6.30
CA ILE A 53 15.19 2.54 -5.48
C ILE A 53 13.79 3.08 -5.81
N LEU A 54 13.45 3.16 -7.10
CA LEU A 54 12.15 3.66 -7.53
C LEU A 54 11.02 2.69 -7.20
N ALA A 55 11.25 1.38 -7.30
CA ALA A 55 10.29 0.36 -6.89
C ALA A 55 10.00 0.40 -5.38
N MET A 56 11.03 0.52 -4.54
CA MET A 56 10.87 0.72 -3.10
C MET A 56 10.18 2.06 -2.77
N THR A 57 10.48 3.12 -3.53
CA THR A 57 9.81 4.42 -3.38
C THR A 57 8.32 4.30 -3.63
N LEU A 58 7.89 3.56 -4.67
CA LEU A 58 6.47 3.29 -4.92
C LEU A 58 5.82 2.54 -3.76
N ALA A 59 6.47 1.51 -3.21
CA ALA A 59 5.97 0.84 -2.01
C ALA A 59 5.80 1.80 -0.83
N GLY A 60 6.74 2.74 -0.65
CA GLY A 60 6.66 3.81 0.34
C GLY A 60 5.49 4.77 0.12
N VAL A 61 5.14 5.06 -1.14
CA VAL A 61 3.94 5.86 -1.47
C VAL A 61 2.67 5.13 -1.01
N LEU A 62 2.56 3.83 -1.24
CA LEU A 62 1.39 3.05 -0.79
C LEU A 62 1.28 2.95 0.74
N LEU A 63 2.41 2.95 1.44
CA LEU A 63 2.47 2.92 2.91
C LEU A 63 2.50 4.30 3.56
N HIS A 64 2.38 5.37 2.76
CA HIS A 64 2.54 6.73 3.25
C HIS A 64 1.46 7.04 4.31
N PRO A 65 1.82 7.61 5.48
CA PRO A 65 0.86 7.87 6.56
C PRO A 65 -0.28 8.81 6.15
N GLY A 66 -0.06 9.65 5.12
CA GLY A 66 -1.11 10.45 4.50
C GLY A 66 -2.27 9.62 3.92
N ILE A 67 -1.99 8.45 3.34
CA ILE A 67 -3.02 7.51 2.89
C ILE A 67 -3.79 6.95 4.10
N GLY A 68 -3.08 6.60 5.18
CA GLY A 68 -3.71 6.16 6.43
C GLY A 68 -4.65 7.21 7.04
N GLN A 69 -4.26 8.50 6.99
CA GLN A 69 -5.12 9.60 7.45
C GLN A 69 -6.35 9.79 6.57
N MET A 70 -6.21 9.67 5.24
CA MET A 70 -7.34 9.73 4.31
C MET A 70 -8.31 8.56 4.48
N LEU A 71 -7.79 7.37 4.77
CA LEU A 71 -8.60 6.20 5.12
C LEU A 71 -9.37 6.43 6.42
N ALA A 72 -8.71 6.97 7.46
CA ALA A 72 -9.35 7.29 8.74
C ALA A 72 -10.40 8.40 8.62
N ALA A 73 -10.23 9.32 7.67
CA ALA A 73 -11.22 10.36 7.38
C ALA A 73 -12.49 9.81 6.70
N GLY A 74 -12.46 8.57 6.18
CA GLY A 74 -13.63 7.88 5.61
C GLY A 74 -14.23 8.56 4.36
N LYS A 75 -13.55 9.55 3.79
CA LYS A 75 -14.01 10.26 2.60
C LYS A 75 -13.57 9.50 1.35
N ALA A 76 -14.47 9.38 0.38
CA ALA A 76 -14.13 8.93 -0.95
C ALA A 76 -13.00 9.80 -1.52
N VAL A 77 -11.90 9.18 -1.91
CA VAL A 77 -10.77 9.88 -2.51
C VAL A 77 -10.91 9.72 -4.01
N ASP A 78 -11.28 10.80 -4.67
CA ASP A 78 -11.38 10.81 -6.12
C ASP A 78 -10.03 11.24 -6.71
N PHE A 79 -9.45 10.37 -7.52
CA PHE A 79 -8.30 10.72 -8.35
C PHE A 79 -8.78 10.84 -9.79
N VAL A 80 -8.84 12.06 -10.32
CA VAL A 80 -9.22 12.37 -11.72
C VAL A 80 -10.57 11.72 -12.11
N GLY A 81 -11.58 11.86 -11.24
CA GLY A 81 -12.94 11.32 -11.48
C GLY A 81 -13.10 9.81 -11.32
N ILE A 82 -12.04 9.08 -10.93
CA ILE A 82 -12.10 7.67 -10.56
C ILE A 82 -12.04 7.57 -9.04
N ASN A 83 -13.06 6.93 -8.46
CA ASN A 83 -13.12 6.69 -7.02
C ASN A 83 -12.03 5.68 -6.62
N VAL A 84 -11.07 6.13 -5.81
CA VAL A 84 -10.02 5.27 -5.27
C VAL A 84 -10.48 4.81 -3.89
N LEU A 85 -10.78 3.52 -3.79
CA LEU A 85 -10.97 2.89 -2.49
C LEU A 85 -9.60 2.72 -1.84
N LEU A 86 -9.35 3.54 -0.82
CA LEU A 86 -8.20 3.36 0.04
C LEU A 86 -8.43 2.09 0.86
N SER A 87 -7.44 1.22 0.87
CA SER A 87 -7.41 0.01 1.68
C SER A 87 -6.11 -0.02 2.47
N ASP A 88 -6.04 -0.81 3.53
CA ASP A 88 -4.77 -1.10 4.15
C ASP A 88 -3.90 -1.93 3.18
N TYR A 89 -2.80 -1.33 2.73
CA TYR A 89 -1.83 -1.98 1.83
C TYR A 89 -0.72 -2.69 2.63
N ALA A 90 -0.67 -2.51 3.95
CA ALA A 90 0.27 -3.22 4.82
C ALA A 90 0.01 -4.74 4.73
N GLY A 91 1.03 -5.51 4.35
CA GLY A 91 0.94 -6.96 4.19
C GLY A 91 0.39 -7.48 2.86
N SER A 92 0.00 -6.62 1.91
CA SER A 92 -0.54 -7.05 0.62
C SER A 92 0.56 -7.27 -0.44
N VAL A 93 0.90 -8.55 -0.68
CA VAL A 93 1.99 -8.97 -1.59
C VAL A 93 1.66 -8.81 -3.08
N LEU A 94 0.45 -9.24 -3.46
CA LEU A 94 0.01 -9.25 -4.86
C LEU A 94 -0.05 -7.84 -5.48
N PRO A 95 -0.65 -6.84 -4.81
CA PRO A 95 -0.68 -5.46 -5.29
C PRO A 95 0.70 -4.90 -5.64
N ILE A 96 1.69 -5.12 -4.78
CA ILE A 96 3.00 -4.50 -4.96
C ILE A 96 3.78 -5.15 -6.10
N ILE A 97 3.74 -6.49 -6.22
CA ILE A 97 4.41 -7.21 -7.32
C ILE A 97 3.83 -6.76 -8.67
N LEU A 98 2.51 -6.63 -8.77
CA LEU A 98 1.84 -6.17 -9.99
C LEU A 98 2.16 -4.70 -10.30
N THR A 99 2.27 -3.86 -9.28
CA THR A 99 2.66 -2.45 -9.43
C THR A 99 4.08 -2.33 -9.97
N VAL A 100 5.03 -3.11 -9.43
CA VAL A 100 6.43 -3.11 -9.89
C VAL A 100 6.54 -3.69 -11.31
N TRP A 101 5.74 -4.70 -11.64
CA TRP A 101 5.67 -5.20 -13.01
C TRP A 101 5.21 -4.12 -14.00
N LEU A 102 4.14 -3.40 -13.69
CA LEU A 102 3.67 -2.27 -14.52
C LEU A 102 4.71 -1.15 -14.60
N MET A 103 5.34 -0.83 -13.47
CA MET A 103 6.43 0.14 -13.38
C MET A 103 7.56 -0.21 -14.34
N SER A 104 7.93 -1.48 -14.48
CA SER A 104 8.99 -1.91 -15.40
C SER A 104 8.71 -1.51 -16.85
N TRP A 105 7.42 -1.48 -17.25
CA TRP A 105 7.02 -1.05 -18.59
C TRP A 105 7.04 0.46 -18.73
N VAL A 106 6.54 1.17 -17.71
CA VAL A 106 6.56 2.64 -17.64
C VAL A 106 7.99 3.19 -17.61
N GLU A 107 8.90 2.55 -16.86
CA GLU A 107 10.30 2.94 -16.77
C GLU A 107 11.00 2.85 -18.13
N ARG A 108 10.76 1.77 -18.89
CA ARG A 108 11.27 1.61 -20.26
C ARG A 108 10.74 2.70 -21.21
N PHE A 109 9.49 3.12 -21.02
CA PHE A 109 8.91 4.22 -21.78
C PHE A 109 9.51 5.58 -21.38
N ALA A 110 9.63 5.84 -20.07
CA ALA A 110 10.22 7.08 -19.54
C ALA A 110 11.68 7.26 -19.96
N GLU A 111 12.46 6.17 -20.05
CA GLU A 111 13.84 6.20 -20.56
C GLU A 111 13.95 6.60 -22.04
N LYS A 112 12.95 6.26 -22.86
CA LYS A 112 12.90 6.65 -24.27
C LYS A 112 12.52 8.11 -24.48
N VAL A 113 11.63 8.63 -23.63
CA VAL A 113 11.12 10.01 -23.74
C VAL A 113 12.09 11.02 -23.12
N SER A 114 12.88 10.62 -22.13
CA SER A 114 13.73 11.54 -21.37
C SER A 114 15.08 11.85 -22.05
N PRO A 115 15.45 13.13 -22.24
CA PRO A 115 16.77 13.52 -22.74
C PRO A 115 17.88 13.31 -21.68
N SER A 116 19.06 12.79 -22.07
CA SER A 116 20.15 12.38 -21.15
C SER A 116 20.56 13.39 -20.07
N ILE A 117 20.42 14.70 -20.31
CA ILE A 117 20.83 15.77 -19.38
C ILE A 117 19.88 15.92 -18.18
N ILE A 118 18.60 15.57 -18.32
CA ILE A 118 17.58 15.75 -17.26
C ILE A 118 16.94 14.43 -16.80
N LYS A 119 17.48 13.28 -17.23
CA LYS A 119 16.94 11.95 -16.90
C LYS A 119 16.79 11.72 -15.40
N PHE A 120 17.74 12.19 -14.59
CA PHE A 120 17.72 12.00 -13.14
C PHE A 120 16.50 12.62 -12.45
N PHE A 121 15.91 13.66 -13.04
CA PHE A 121 14.72 14.33 -12.51
C PHE A 121 13.44 13.86 -13.22
N VAL A 122 13.46 13.80 -14.55
CA VAL A 122 12.29 13.47 -15.36
C VAL A 122 11.85 12.02 -15.18
N LYS A 123 12.81 11.10 -15.04
CA LYS A 123 12.55 9.67 -14.89
C LYS A 123 11.74 9.34 -13.62
N PRO A 124 12.20 9.69 -12.39
CA PRO A 124 11.41 9.43 -11.19
C PRO A 124 10.06 10.17 -11.21
N MET A 125 10.02 11.39 -11.75
CA MET A 125 8.78 12.18 -11.82
C MET A 125 7.73 11.51 -12.71
N LEU A 126 8.09 11.09 -13.93
CA LEU A 126 7.18 10.38 -14.83
C LEU A 126 6.74 9.03 -14.26
N ILE A 127 7.68 8.27 -13.70
CA ILE A 127 7.38 6.96 -13.13
C ILE A 127 6.40 7.09 -11.97
N LEU A 128 6.63 8.01 -11.04
CA LEU A 128 5.70 8.22 -9.92
C LEU A 128 4.36 8.77 -10.40
N LEU A 129 4.36 9.74 -11.31
CA LEU A 129 3.13 10.38 -11.81
C LEU A 129 2.23 9.40 -12.56
N ILE A 130 2.79 8.43 -13.30
CA ILE A 130 2.01 7.47 -14.08
C ILE A 130 1.72 6.22 -13.25
N THR A 131 2.71 5.71 -12.52
CA THR A 131 2.60 4.42 -11.83
C THR A 131 1.82 4.53 -10.52
N ALA A 132 1.89 5.65 -9.78
CA ALA A 132 1.13 5.80 -8.53
C ALA A 132 -0.39 5.81 -8.76
N PRO A 133 -0.95 6.55 -9.74
CA PRO A 133 -2.37 6.43 -10.09
C PRO A 133 -2.73 5.03 -10.58
N LEU A 134 -1.88 4.40 -11.39
CA LEU A 134 -2.12 3.03 -11.86
C LEU A 134 -2.19 2.05 -10.69
N ALA A 135 -1.27 2.15 -9.73
CA ALA A 135 -1.26 1.32 -8.53
C ALA A 135 -2.58 1.47 -7.76
N LEU A 136 -3.05 2.70 -7.58
CA LEU A 136 -4.30 3.00 -6.88
C LEU A 136 -5.54 2.51 -7.64
N VAL A 137 -5.62 2.66 -8.96
CA VAL A 137 -6.74 2.18 -9.78
C VAL A 137 -6.80 0.66 -9.81
N VAL A 138 -5.65 0.02 -10.01
CA VAL A 138 -5.51 -1.43 -10.14
C VAL A 138 -5.83 -2.14 -8.82
N VAL A 139 -5.54 -1.51 -7.67
CA VAL A 139 -5.90 -2.06 -6.36
C VAL A 139 -7.32 -1.67 -5.95
N GLY A 140 -7.73 -0.42 -6.16
CA GLY A 140 -9.07 0.08 -5.84
C GLY A 140 -10.17 -0.71 -6.56
N ARG A 141 -10.01 -1.01 -7.86
CA ARG A 141 -11.00 -1.77 -8.62
C ARG A 141 -11.11 -3.24 -8.19
N ARG A 142 -9.99 -3.87 -7.80
CA ARG A 142 -9.98 -5.27 -7.35
C ARG A 142 -10.48 -5.43 -5.92
N ALA A 143 -10.20 -4.48 -5.04
CA ALA A 143 -10.78 -4.43 -3.69
C ALA A 143 -12.31 -4.32 -3.77
N PHE A 144 -12.84 -3.48 -4.67
CA PHE A 144 -14.28 -3.35 -4.91
C PHE A 144 -14.93 -4.65 -5.41
N CYS A 145 -14.33 -5.34 -6.37
CA CYS A 145 -14.89 -6.60 -6.88
C CYS A 145 -14.96 -7.71 -5.82
N LEU A 146 -14.00 -7.76 -4.87
CA LEU A 146 -13.99 -8.75 -3.80
C LEU A 146 -15.05 -8.46 -2.73
N THR A 147 -15.33 -7.19 -2.41
CA THR A 147 -16.40 -6.82 -1.49
C THR A 147 -17.79 -7.05 -2.08
N THR A 148 -17.95 -6.96 -3.40
CA THR A 148 -19.23 -7.26 -4.09
C THR A 148 -19.53 -8.75 -4.28
N TRP A 149 -18.53 -9.64 -4.16
CA TRP A 149 -18.72 -11.10 -4.29
C TRP A 149 -19.07 -11.80 -2.97
N SER A 150 -18.80 -11.18 -1.82
CA SER A 150 -19.36 -11.64 -0.56
C SER A 150 -20.88 -11.41 -0.59
N PRO A 151 -21.73 -12.43 -0.40
CA PRO A 151 -23.18 -12.30 -0.57
C PRO A 151 -23.73 -11.09 0.21
N PRO A 152 -24.71 -10.37 -0.36
CA PRO A 152 -25.22 -9.11 0.18
C PRO A 152 -26.03 -9.37 1.46
N GLY A 153 -25.33 -9.54 2.58
CA GLY A 153 -25.95 -9.82 3.87
C GLY A 153 -25.19 -9.30 5.07
N ARG A 154 -24.06 -8.58 4.89
CA ARG A 154 -23.29 -8.09 6.04
C ARG A 154 -22.55 -6.75 5.90
N ALA A 155 -22.75 -5.97 4.83
CA ALA A 155 -21.97 -4.74 4.59
C ALA A 155 -22.81 -3.49 4.25
N LEU A 156 -24.10 -3.46 4.59
CA LEU A 156 -24.96 -2.27 4.43
C LEU A 156 -25.12 -1.46 5.74
N SER A 157 -24.10 -1.41 6.61
CA SER A 157 -24.21 -0.65 7.88
C SER A 157 -23.14 0.44 8.11
N THR A 158 -22.14 0.64 7.25
CA THR A 158 -21.09 1.64 7.55
C THR A 158 -20.77 2.61 6.43
N ALA A 159 -21.64 2.76 5.43
CA ALA A 159 -21.46 3.79 4.40
C ALA A 159 -22.78 4.48 4.06
N THR A 160 -23.29 5.26 5.01
CA THR A 160 -24.11 6.44 4.70
C THR A 160 -23.79 7.52 5.73
N PRO A 161 -23.11 8.60 5.33
CA PRO A 161 -23.31 9.90 5.95
C PRO A 161 -23.91 10.82 4.89
N ALA A 162 -25.24 10.92 4.86
CA ALA A 162 -25.96 11.99 4.16
C ALA A 162 -27.41 12.01 4.63
N GLY A 163 -27.77 12.95 5.52
CA GLY A 163 -29.12 13.21 5.99
C GLY A 163 -29.24 13.21 7.50
#